data_AF-A0A140GQ13-F1
#
_entry.id   AF-A0A140GQ13-F1
#
_cell.length_a   1.000
_cell.length_b   1.000
_cell.length_c   1.000
_cell.angle_alpha   90.00
_cell.angle_beta   90.00
_cell.angle_gamma   90.00
#
_symmetry.space_group_name_H-M   'P 1'
#
loop_
_entity.id
_entity.type
_entity.pdbx_description
1 polymer ?
#
loop_
_entity_poly.entity_id
_entity_poly.type
_entity_poly.pdbx_seq_one_letter_code
_entity_poly.pdbx_strand_id
1 'polypeptide(L)'
;MKKKLVFLGLICLSLFAFVSCGAEKLDISNCIDVRYGEFNGSAKIYESSLDLGKLQDIPKLKGLTPDMLKGDYKITLVGDKTDLKNGDKVKLHLEYNKELYKRDFNVEFKFEPTEVTIEGLPDKLTDINQISKEQWEKLYAEVKKKAESNAKGNKYSDLKLEKVLAFNKKDDSDGISVEFIFSCKTTANKNKFFTLHDRLKFKNEHDLYYSRIAVGSLFKNEFLSDYSKSLEEILKQVYPDNNYKVLWSSEN
;
A
#
# COMPACT_ATOMS: atom_id res chain seq x y z
N MET A 1 48.04 41.46 -76.72
CA MET A 1 48.36 41.89 -75.33
C MET A 1 47.06 42.37 -74.71
N LYS A 2 46.52 41.91 -73.58
CA LYS A 2 47.06 41.32 -72.35
C LYS A 2 46.18 40.14 -71.88
N LYS A 3 46.83 39.10 -71.34
CA LYS A 3 46.24 37.99 -70.56
C LYS A 3 46.07 38.44 -69.10
N LYS A 4 45.05 37.93 -68.39
CA LYS A 4 45.00 37.75 -66.93
C LYS A 4 44.26 36.42 -66.67
N LEU A 5 44.94 35.29 -66.50
CA LEU A 5 45.57 34.73 -65.28
C LEU A 5 44.60 34.56 -64.09
N VAL A 6 44.25 33.29 -63.86
CA VAL A 6 43.61 32.68 -62.68
C VAL A 6 44.68 32.48 -61.60
N PHE A 7 44.36 32.74 -60.32
CA PHE A 7 44.87 32.03 -59.12
C PHE A 7 44.11 32.57 -57.89
N LEU A 8 43.21 31.80 -57.28
CA LEU A 8 43.36 30.94 -56.09
C LEU A 8 43.70 31.69 -54.78
N GLY A 9 42.69 31.81 -53.92
CA GLY A 9 42.81 32.08 -52.49
C GLY A 9 41.80 31.22 -51.74
N LEU A 10 42.26 30.07 -51.24
CA LEU A 10 41.61 29.29 -50.18
C LEU A 10 41.41 30.20 -48.94
N ILE A 11 40.32 30.02 -48.20
CA ILE A 11 40.30 29.81 -46.74
C ILE A 11 38.86 29.56 -46.25
N CYS A 12 38.67 28.32 -45.79
CA CYS A 12 37.90 27.89 -44.62
C CYS A 12 36.37 28.07 -44.55
N LEU A 13 35.70 26.91 -44.54
CA LEU A 13 34.82 26.44 -43.44
C LEU A 13 33.90 27.49 -42.80
N SER A 14 32.68 27.59 -43.31
CA SER A 14 31.51 27.97 -42.52
C SER A 14 30.28 27.16 -42.94
N LEU A 15 30.43 25.84 -42.96
CA LEU A 15 29.34 24.95 -42.54
C LEU A 15 29.24 25.08 -41.03
N PHE A 16 28.01 25.06 -40.51
CA PHE A 16 27.61 25.29 -39.11
C PHE A 16 27.33 26.74 -38.73
N ALA A 17 26.20 27.24 -39.24
CA ALA A 17 25.46 28.31 -38.60
C ALA A 17 24.01 27.83 -38.37
N PHE A 18 23.75 27.48 -37.10
CA PHE A 18 22.46 27.44 -36.40
C PHE A 18 21.43 26.36 -36.78
N VAL A 19 21.47 25.24 -36.04
CA VAL A 19 20.27 24.47 -35.70
C VAL A 19 20.19 24.34 -34.17
N SER A 20 19.16 25.00 -33.61
CA SER A 20 18.53 24.88 -32.28
C SER A 20 19.40 24.93 -31.02
N CYS A 21 19.57 26.12 -30.43
CA CYS A 21 20.06 26.25 -29.06
C CYS A 21 18.90 26.12 -28.06
N GLY A 22 18.56 24.89 -27.72
CA GLY A 22 17.59 24.53 -26.67
C GLY A 22 17.53 23.01 -26.56
N ALA A 23 17.65 22.48 -25.35
CA ALA A 23 17.46 21.05 -25.11
C ALA A 23 16.05 20.65 -25.54
N GLU A 24 15.89 19.49 -26.18
CA GLU A 24 14.57 19.03 -26.57
C GLU A 24 13.77 18.64 -25.33
N LYS A 25 12.52 19.10 -25.25
CA LYS A 25 11.61 18.73 -24.16
C LYS A 25 10.97 17.38 -24.45
N LEU A 26 11.29 16.37 -23.64
CA LEU A 26 10.73 15.02 -23.76
C LEU A 26 9.70 14.75 -22.67
N ASP A 27 8.51 14.29 -23.06
CA ASP A 27 7.51 13.75 -22.13
C ASP A 27 7.83 12.29 -21.83
N ILE A 28 8.02 11.98 -20.55
CA ILE A 28 8.39 10.65 -20.06
C ILE A 28 7.32 10.05 -19.14
N SER A 29 6.09 10.58 -19.17
CA SER A 29 5.02 10.15 -18.26
C SER A 29 4.74 8.65 -18.35
N ASN A 30 4.77 8.09 -19.56
CA ASN A 30 4.57 6.64 -19.78
C ASN A 30 5.74 5.76 -19.32
N CYS A 31 6.88 6.37 -18.98
CA CYS A 31 8.07 5.69 -18.46
C CYS A 31 8.09 5.65 -16.94
N ILE A 32 7.13 6.28 -16.25
CA ILE A 32 7.02 6.19 -14.79
C ILE A 32 6.14 5.00 -14.43
N ASP A 33 6.68 4.11 -13.62
CA ASP A 33 5.95 3.00 -13.04
C ASP A 33 5.64 3.32 -11.57
N VAL A 34 4.37 3.19 -11.18
CA VAL A 34 3.89 3.35 -9.80
C VAL A 34 3.35 2.01 -9.36
N ARG A 35 4.03 1.41 -8.39
CA ARG A 35 3.71 0.07 -7.88
C ARG A 35 3.57 0.08 -6.37
N TYR A 36 3.01 -0.99 -5.84
CA TYR A 36 2.97 -1.21 -4.41
C TYR A 36 4.38 -1.50 -3.88
N GLY A 37 4.83 -0.72 -2.90
CA GLY A 37 6.06 -0.97 -2.17
C GLY A 37 5.83 -1.92 -0.99
N GLU A 38 6.92 -2.46 -0.45
CA GLU A 38 6.82 -3.31 0.75
C GLU A 38 6.26 -2.51 1.95
N PHE A 39 5.34 -3.12 2.70
CA PHE A 39 4.77 -2.52 3.91
C PHE A 39 5.85 -2.38 4.98
N ASN A 40 6.19 -1.14 5.35
CA ASN A 40 7.26 -0.86 6.33
C ASN A 40 6.78 -0.87 7.80
N GLY A 41 5.59 -1.39 8.10
CA GLY A 41 5.07 -1.43 9.47
C GLY A 41 4.34 -0.17 9.95
N SER A 42 4.31 0.91 9.17
CA SER A 42 3.68 2.19 9.59
C SER A 42 2.81 2.85 8.53
N ALA A 43 3.06 2.63 7.23
CA ALA A 43 2.20 3.08 6.15
C ALA A 43 2.31 2.14 4.94
N LYS A 44 1.26 2.11 4.11
CA LYS A 44 1.33 1.53 2.77
C LYS A 44 2.25 2.43 1.94
N ILE A 45 3.43 1.95 1.56
CA ILE A 45 4.34 2.70 0.70
C ILE A 45 3.96 2.39 -0.75
N TYR A 46 3.82 3.44 -1.56
CA TYR A 46 3.88 3.32 -3.01
C TYR A 46 5.33 3.51 -3.43
N GLU A 47 5.85 2.56 -4.19
CA GLU A 47 7.12 2.71 -4.86
C GLU A 47 6.85 3.34 -6.23
N SER A 48 7.64 4.34 -6.57
CA SER A 48 7.64 4.92 -7.91
C SER A 48 9.04 4.83 -8.49
N SER A 49 9.13 4.40 -9.74
CA SER A 49 10.40 4.19 -10.43
C SER A 49 10.30 4.58 -11.89
N LEU A 50 11.45 4.83 -12.50
CA LEU A 50 11.54 4.98 -13.95
C LEU A 50 11.79 3.61 -14.58
N ASP A 51 10.95 3.26 -15.56
CA ASP A 51 11.15 2.10 -16.42
C ASP A 51 12.27 2.42 -17.42
N LEU A 52 13.48 1.92 -17.11
CA LEU A 52 14.66 2.11 -17.95
C LEU A 52 14.46 1.53 -19.36
N GLY A 53 13.72 0.44 -19.51
CA GLY A 53 13.45 -0.16 -20.83
C GLY A 53 12.69 0.81 -21.71
N LYS A 54 11.57 1.35 -21.19
CA LYS A 54 10.77 2.35 -21.90
C LYS A 54 11.54 3.65 -22.17
N LEU A 55 12.42 4.07 -21.26
CA LEU A 55 13.29 5.22 -21.50
C LEU A 55 14.27 4.95 -22.65
N GLN A 56 14.91 3.77 -22.69
CA GLN A 56 15.87 3.41 -23.74
C GLN A 56 15.24 3.20 -25.11
N ASP A 57 13.93 2.90 -25.17
CA ASP A 57 13.17 2.86 -26.43
C ASP A 57 13.08 4.24 -27.11
N ILE A 58 13.25 5.32 -26.35
CA ILE A 58 13.37 6.68 -26.92
C ILE A 58 14.74 6.77 -27.62
N PRO A 59 14.80 7.01 -28.95
CA PRO A 59 16.05 6.94 -29.70
C PRO A 59 17.21 7.79 -29.16
N LYS A 60 16.90 8.94 -28.56
CA LYS A 60 17.88 9.83 -27.94
C LYS A 60 18.46 9.31 -26.63
N LEU A 61 17.75 8.43 -25.93
CA LEU A 61 18.13 7.88 -24.63
C LEU A 61 18.69 6.45 -24.74
N LYS A 62 18.94 5.94 -25.95
CA LYS A 62 19.45 4.58 -26.18
C LYS A 62 20.80 4.27 -25.49
N GLY A 63 21.54 5.30 -25.07
CA GLY A 63 22.78 5.20 -24.29
C GLY A 63 22.60 5.40 -22.77
N LEU A 64 21.37 5.60 -22.29
CA LEU A 64 21.08 5.78 -20.87
C LEU A 64 21.39 4.48 -20.12
N THR A 65 22.23 4.55 -19.08
CA THR A 65 22.59 3.39 -18.27
C THR A 65 21.87 3.43 -16.91
N PRO A 66 21.69 2.28 -16.23
CA PRO A 66 21.15 2.25 -14.88
C PRO A 66 21.92 3.15 -13.91
N ASP A 67 23.25 3.26 -14.05
CA ASP A 67 24.07 4.10 -13.18
C ASP A 67 23.79 5.60 -13.36
N MET A 68 23.41 6.03 -14.57
CA MET A 68 22.95 7.40 -14.84
C MET A 68 21.55 7.69 -14.25
N LEU A 69 20.79 6.65 -13.89
CA LEU A 69 19.53 6.76 -13.15
C LEU A 69 19.72 6.67 -11.63
N LYS A 70 20.78 6.01 -11.17
CA LYS A 70 20.98 5.60 -9.76
C LYS A 70 21.45 6.77 -8.88
N GLY A 71 20.54 7.70 -8.60
CA GLY A 71 20.75 8.80 -7.63
C GLY A 71 20.37 10.18 -8.13
N ASP A 72 20.07 10.32 -9.43
CA ASP A 72 19.79 11.62 -10.04
C ASP A 72 18.31 11.90 -10.23
N TYR A 73 17.41 11.03 -9.74
CA TYR A 73 15.97 11.29 -9.78
C TYR A 73 15.26 10.92 -8.49
N LYS A 74 14.16 11.63 -8.21
CA LYS A 74 13.23 11.34 -7.12
C LYS A 74 11.82 11.53 -7.65
N ILE A 75 11.00 10.49 -7.52
CA ILE A 75 9.56 10.59 -7.80
C ILE A 75 8.85 10.67 -6.46
N THR A 76 8.02 11.68 -6.28
CA THR A 76 7.17 11.84 -5.10
C THR A 76 5.70 11.88 -5.50
N LEU A 77 4.87 11.32 -4.63
CA LEU A 77 3.43 11.54 -4.68
C LEU A 77 3.13 12.94 -4.15
N VAL A 78 2.30 13.69 -4.87
CA VAL A 78 1.83 15.02 -4.46
C VAL A 78 0.44 14.87 -3.86
N GLY A 79 0.32 15.06 -2.54
CA GLY A 79 -0.94 15.07 -1.81
C GLY A 79 -0.85 14.41 -0.42
N ASP A 80 -1.89 14.60 0.39
CA ASP A 80 -1.95 14.13 1.78
C ASP A 80 -2.51 12.70 1.93
N LYS A 81 -2.90 12.06 0.81
CA LYS A 81 -3.55 10.75 0.83
C LYS A 81 -2.52 9.65 1.07
N THR A 82 -2.61 9.00 2.21
CA THR A 82 -1.70 7.92 2.65
C THR A 82 -2.22 6.51 2.32
N ASP A 83 -3.46 6.41 1.84
CA ASP A 83 -4.19 5.16 1.63
C ASP A 83 -4.73 5.02 0.19
N LEU A 84 -3.85 5.04 -0.82
CA LEU A 84 -4.35 4.92 -2.20
C LEU A 84 -5.03 3.57 -2.46
N LYS A 85 -5.99 3.58 -3.39
CA LYS A 85 -6.80 2.45 -3.86
C LYS A 85 -6.72 2.35 -5.39
N ASN A 86 -7.03 1.18 -5.98
CA ASN A 86 -7.18 1.10 -7.44
C ASN A 86 -8.25 2.09 -7.89
N GLY A 87 -7.97 2.83 -8.96
CA GLY A 87 -8.84 3.90 -9.47
C GLY A 87 -8.55 5.29 -8.90
N ASP A 88 -7.79 5.42 -7.81
CA ASP A 88 -7.38 6.73 -7.31
C ASP A 88 -6.52 7.45 -8.33
N LYS A 89 -6.75 8.76 -8.49
CA LYS A 89 -5.89 9.63 -9.28
C LYS A 89 -4.87 10.30 -8.39
N VAL A 90 -3.60 10.14 -8.71
CA VAL A 90 -2.50 10.80 -8.01
C VAL A 90 -1.70 11.65 -8.95
N LYS A 91 -1.14 12.74 -8.41
CA LYS A 91 -0.16 13.54 -9.11
C LYS A 91 1.22 13.09 -8.67
N LEU A 92 2.10 12.87 -9.64
CA LEU A 92 3.50 12.62 -9.37
C LEU A 92 4.28 13.92 -9.52
N HIS A 93 5.41 13.99 -8.85
CA HIS A 93 6.42 15.01 -9.07
C HIS A 93 7.74 14.30 -9.33
N LEU A 94 8.39 14.64 -10.45
CA LEU A 94 9.70 14.13 -10.80
C LEU A 94 10.74 15.24 -10.59
N GLU A 95 11.64 15.01 -9.64
CA GLU A 95 12.89 15.74 -9.51
C GLU A 95 13.97 14.96 -10.26
N TYR A 96 14.80 15.64 -11.04
CA TYR A 96 15.96 15.01 -11.69
C TYR A 96 17.10 15.98 -12.01
N ASN A 97 18.30 15.46 -12.25
CA ASN A 97 19.50 16.23 -12.60
C ASN A 97 19.45 16.76 -14.05
N LYS A 98 18.73 17.86 -14.28
CA LYS A 98 18.53 18.46 -15.60
C LYS A 98 19.82 18.67 -16.41
N GLU A 99 20.89 19.10 -15.75
CA GLU A 99 22.15 19.42 -16.41
C GLU A 99 22.85 18.19 -16.97
N LEU A 100 22.77 17.04 -16.28
CA LEU A 100 23.31 15.78 -16.78
C LEU A 100 22.63 15.35 -18.08
N TYR A 101 21.30 15.33 -18.10
CA TYR A 101 20.54 14.90 -19.28
C TYR A 101 20.67 15.87 -20.45
N LYS A 102 20.75 17.17 -20.16
CA LYS A 102 21.02 18.18 -21.17
C LYS A 102 22.42 18.05 -21.78
N ARG A 103 23.45 17.80 -20.96
CA ARG A 103 24.83 17.63 -21.44
C ARG A 103 25.02 16.36 -22.26
N ASP A 104 24.53 15.23 -21.75
CA ASP A 104 24.86 13.91 -22.28
C ASP A 104 23.89 13.45 -23.39
N PHE A 105 22.66 13.97 -23.39
CA PHE A 105 21.62 13.58 -24.36
C PHE A 105 20.97 14.76 -25.11
N ASN A 106 21.29 16.00 -24.75
CA ASN A 106 20.65 17.22 -25.30
C ASN A 106 19.11 17.22 -25.15
N VAL A 107 18.64 16.76 -23.99
CA VAL A 107 17.21 16.71 -23.66
C VAL A 107 16.95 17.31 -22.28
N GLU A 108 15.73 17.81 -22.09
CA GLU A 108 15.16 18.15 -20.79
C GLU A 108 13.85 17.38 -20.65
N PHE A 109 13.68 16.60 -19.58
CA PHE A 109 12.39 15.98 -19.31
C PHE A 109 11.37 17.05 -18.95
N LYS A 110 10.27 17.06 -19.68
CA LYS A 110 9.06 17.79 -19.34
C LYS A 110 8.13 16.80 -18.65
N PHE A 111 7.93 17.02 -17.36
CA PHE A 111 6.93 16.31 -16.59
C PHE A 111 5.96 17.33 -16.00
N GLU A 112 4.90 17.63 -16.75
CA GLU A 112 3.76 18.31 -16.13
C GLU A 112 3.10 17.31 -15.17
N PRO A 113 2.62 17.73 -13.99
CA PRO A 113 1.98 16.83 -13.02
C PRO A 113 0.79 16.12 -13.67
N THR A 114 1.07 14.94 -14.22
CA THR A 114 0.09 14.15 -14.94
C THR A 114 -0.62 13.30 -13.90
N GLU A 115 -1.94 13.32 -13.92
CA GLU A 115 -2.72 12.42 -13.07
C GLU A 115 -2.50 11.00 -13.56
N VAL A 116 -1.93 10.16 -12.69
CA VAL A 116 -1.80 8.72 -12.91
C VAL A 116 -2.90 8.04 -12.11
N THR A 117 -3.60 7.11 -12.75
CA THR A 117 -4.55 6.24 -12.05
C THR A 117 -3.79 5.09 -11.41
N ILE A 118 -4.01 4.87 -10.12
CA ILE A 118 -3.45 3.73 -9.39
C ILE A 118 -4.13 2.46 -9.89
N GLU A 119 -3.34 1.48 -10.30
CA GLU A 119 -3.78 0.19 -10.79
C GLU A 119 -2.91 -0.94 -10.19
N GLY A 120 -3.41 -2.18 -10.20
CA GLY A 120 -2.64 -3.36 -9.78
C GLY A 120 -2.55 -3.61 -8.26
N LEU A 121 -3.28 -2.88 -7.41
CA LEU A 121 -3.43 -3.26 -6.01
C LEU A 121 -4.18 -4.60 -5.89
N PRO A 122 -3.79 -5.48 -4.93
CA PRO A 122 -4.43 -6.78 -4.78
C PRO A 122 -5.94 -6.65 -4.54
N ASP A 123 -6.76 -7.28 -5.39
CA ASP A 123 -8.22 -7.33 -5.21
C ASP A 123 -8.66 -8.16 -3.99
N LYS A 124 -7.71 -8.89 -3.39
CA LYS A 124 -7.93 -9.82 -2.30
C LYS A 124 -7.21 -9.33 -1.04
N LEU A 125 -7.90 -9.42 0.09
CA LEU A 125 -7.27 -9.24 1.39
C LEU A 125 -6.43 -10.48 1.70
N THR A 126 -5.11 -10.34 1.55
CA THR A 126 -4.11 -11.40 1.77
C THR A 126 -3.24 -11.12 2.99
N ASP A 127 -3.10 -9.86 3.39
CA ASP A 127 -2.41 -9.43 4.61
C ASP A 127 -3.32 -8.48 5.42
N ILE A 128 -3.38 -8.70 6.72
CA ILE A 128 -4.16 -7.92 7.67
C ILE A 128 -3.71 -6.45 7.72
N ASN A 129 -2.44 -6.21 7.40
CA ASN A 129 -1.86 -4.86 7.31
C ASN A 129 -2.40 -4.07 6.10
N GLN A 130 -3.10 -4.71 5.16
CA GLN A 130 -3.73 -4.03 4.03
C GLN A 130 -4.99 -3.26 4.46
N ILE A 131 -5.54 -3.49 5.64
CA ILE A 131 -6.71 -2.76 6.15
C ILE A 131 -6.28 -1.39 6.67
N SER A 132 -6.90 -0.31 6.17
CA SER A 132 -6.57 1.05 6.63
C SER A 132 -7.06 1.31 8.06
N LYS A 133 -6.50 2.34 8.71
CA LYS A 133 -6.94 2.76 10.05
C LYS A 133 -8.44 3.08 10.09
N GLU A 134 -8.94 3.81 9.11
CA GLU A 134 -10.36 4.17 9.03
C GLU A 134 -11.28 2.95 8.86
N GLN A 135 -10.82 1.94 8.10
CA GLN A 135 -11.55 0.69 7.95
C GLN A 135 -11.57 -0.12 9.27
N TRP A 136 -10.47 -0.12 10.01
CA TRP A 136 -10.40 -0.70 11.35
C TRP A 136 -11.33 0.00 12.34
N GLU A 137 -11.36 1.33 12.34
CA GLU A 137 -12.24 2.11 13.21
C GLU A 137 -13.72 1.82 12.93
N LYS A 138 -14.11 1.73 11.65
CA LYS A 138 -15.47 1.33 11.24
C LYS A 138 -15.82 -0.08 11.69
N LEU A 139 -14.93 -1.06 11.45
CA LEU A 139 -15.12 -2.44 11.89
C LEU A 139 -15.26 -2.52 13.42
N TYR A 140 -14.39 -1.83 14.15
CA TYR A 140 -14.41 -1.83 15.61
C TYR A 140 -15.71 -1.25 16.18
N ALA A 141 -16.22 -0.16 15.59
CA ALA A 141 -17.51 0.41 15.98
C ALA A 141 -18.66 -0.59 15.84
N GLU A 142 -18.71 -1.32 14.73
CA GLU A 142 -19.74 -2.35 14.49
C GLU A 142 -19.60 -3.56 15.44
N VAL A 143 -18.37 -4.04 15.66
CA VAL A 143 -18.09 -5.13 16.61
C VAL A 143 -18.50 -4.72 18.03
N LYS A 144 -18.15 -3.50 18.45
CA LYS A 144 -18.49 -2.97 19.78
C LYS A 144 -20.01 -2.91 19.96
N LYS A 145 -20.73 -2.35 18.99
CA LYS A 145 -22.20 -2.30 19.00
C LYS A 145 -22.82 -3.69 19.12
N LYS A 146 -22.26 -4.68 18.42
CA LYS A 146 -22.70 -6.08 18.51
C LYS A 146 -22.41 -6.69 19.88
N ALA A 147 -21.24 -6.42 20.45
CA ALA A 147 -20.84 -6.89 21.77
C ALA A 147 -21.73 -6.31 22.87
N GLU A 148 -22.04 -5.02 22.82
CA GLU A 148 -22.94 -4.33 23.75
C GLU A 148 -24.38 -4.89 23.66
N SER A 149 -24.88 -5.11 22.44
CA SER A 149 -26.19 -5.74 22.23
C SER A 149 -26.24 -7.14 22.83
N ASN A 150 -25.17 -7.93 22.64
CA ASN A 150 -25.05 -9.27 23.23
C ASN A 150 -24.98 -9.23 24.76
N ALA A 151 -24.18 -8.33 25.33
CA ALA A 151 -24.07 -8.15 26.77
C ALA A 151 -25.43 -7.76 27.39
N LYS A 152 -26.17 -6.83 26.77
CA LYS A 152 -27.51 -6.45 27.22
C LYS A 152 -28.49 -7.62 27.18
N GLY A 153 -28.50 -8.40 26.10
CA GLY A 153 -29.37 -9.57 25.94
C GLY A 153 -29.14 -10.65 26.99
N ASN A 154 -27.88 -10.83 27.42
CA ASN A 154 -27.50 -11.83 28.41
C ASN A 154 -27.34 -11.28 29.84
N LYS A 155 -27.66 -9.99 30.07
CA LYS A 155 -27.48 -9.28 31.34
C LYS A 155 -26.03 -9.36 31.86
N TYR A 156 -25.06 -9.26 30.96
CA TYR A 156 -23.65 -9.16 31.32
C TYR A 156 -23.26 -7.73 31.66
N SER A 157 -22.31 -7.57 32.58
CA SER A 157 -21.71 -6.29 32.97
C SER A 157 -20.20 -6.29 32.73
N ASP A 158 -19.56 -5.15 32.96
CA ASP A 158 -18.10 -4.99 32.86
C ASP A 158 -17.50 -5.46 31.52
N LEU A 159 -18.20 -5.20 30.42
CA LEU A 159 -17.77 -5.59 29.08
C LEU A 159 -16.47 -4.86 28.69
N LYS A 160 -15.42 -5.63 28.36
CA LYS A 160 -14.13 -5.09 27.91
C LYS A 160 -13.58 -5.90 26.75
N LEU A 161 -12.95 -5.23 25.78
CA LEU A 161 -12.16 -5.91 24.75
C LEU A 161 -10.81 -6.30 25.36
N GLU A 162 -10.43 -7.56 25.19
CA GLU A 162 -9.17 -8.08 25.76
C GLU A 162 -8.12 -8.34 24.69
N LYS A 163 -8.47 -9.01 23.59
CA LYS A 163 -7.53 -9.31 22.50
C LYS A 163 -8.21 -9.28 21.14
N VAL A 164 -7.45 -8.95 20.10
CA VAL A 164 -7.84 -9.10 18.70
C VAL A 164 -6.85 -10.03 18.02
N LEU A 165 -7.35 -11.09 17.41
CA LEU A 165 -6.55 -12.15 16.79
C LEU A 165 -6.82 -12.20 15.28
N ALA A 166 -5.79 -12.41 14.47
CA ALA A 166 -5.91 -12.80 13.07
C ALA A 166 -5.47 -14.25 12.90
N PHE A 167 -6.22 -15.02 12.11
CA PHE A 167 -5.93 -16.42 11.87
C PHE A 167 -5.37 -16.61 10.47
N ASN A 168 -4.20 -17.27 10.41
CA ASN A 168 -3.57 -17.65 9.16
C ASN A 168 -4.18 -18.97 8.69
N LYS A 169 -5.38 -18.93 8.11
CA LYS A 169 -5.90 -20.13 7.44
C LYS A 169 -5.23 -20.28 6.08
N LYS A 170 -4.54 -21.40 5.87
CA LYS A 170 -4.00 -21.86 4.58
C LYS A 170 -5.11 -22.44 3.70
N ASP A 171 -6.20 -21.69 3.55
CA ASP A 171 -7.31 -22.12 2.71
C ASP A 171 -7.30 -21.18 1.51
N ASP A 172 -7.45 -21.69 0.28
CA ASP A 172 -7.48 -20.94 -1.00
C ASP A 172 -8.67 -19.94 -1.10
N SER A 173 -9.31 -19.64 0.02
CA SER A 173 -10.44 -18.74 0.14
C SER A 173 -9.95 -17.31 0.41
N ASP A 174 -10.51 -16.35 -0.32
CA ASP A 174 -10.14 -14.95 -0.16
C ASP A 174 -10.45 -14.43 1.25
N GLY A 175 -9.53 -13.65 1.83
CA GLY A 175 -9.74 -12.93 3.09
C GLY A 175 -9.13 -13.57 4.33
N ILE A 176 -9.19 -12.81 5.43
CA ILE A 176 -8.53 -13.11 6.71
C ILE A 176 -9.60 -13.24 7.80
N SER A 177 -9.54 -14.33 8.56
CA SER A 177 -10.39 -14.51 9.73
C SER A 177 -9.85 -13.71 10.91
N VAL A 178 -10.72 -12.93 11.55
CA VAL A 178 -10.39 -12.11 12.71
C VAL A 178 -11.35 -12.44 13.86
N GLU A 179 -10.81 -12.53 15.07
CA GLU A 179 -11.59 -12.67 16.29
C GLU A 179 -11.32 -11.53 17.28
N PHE A 180 -12.40 -11.02 17.86
CA PHE A 180 -12.41 -10.04 18.94
C PHE A 180 -12.86 -10.74 20.20
N ILE A 181 -11.99 -10.77 21.21
CA ILE A 181 -12.24 -11.42 22.48
C ILE A 181 -12.66 -10.37 23.49
N PHE A 182 -13.82 -10.57 24.10
CA PHE A 182 -14.35 -9.72 25.15
C PHE A 182 -14.40 -10.47 26.47
N SER A 183 -14.06 -9.79 27.56
CA SER A 183 -14.39 -10.21 28.92
C SER A 183 -15.68 -9.54 29.39
N CYS A 184 -16.40 -10.21 30.28
CA CYS A 184 -17.56 -9.67 30.95
C CYS A 184 -17.83 -10.41 32.26
N LYS A 185 -18.74 -9.86 33.08
CA LYS A 185 -19.30 -10.53 34.24
C LYS A 185 -20.74 -10.98 33.99
N THR A 186 -21.03 -12.19 34.45
CA THR A 186 -22.38 -12.75 34.47
C THR A 186 -23.21 -12.17 35.63
N THR A 187 -24.52 -12.44 35.64
CA THR A 187 -25.41 -12.08 36.76
C THR A 187 -25.01 -12.71 38.09
N ALA A 188 -24.28 -13.84 38.06
CA ALA A 188 -23.69 -14.47 39.23
C ALA A 188 -22.32 -13.88 39.62
N ASN A 189 -21.94 -12.73 39.05
CA ASN A 189 -20.66 -12.05 39.24
C ASN A 189 -19.43 -12.91 38.89
N LYS A 190 -19.60 -13.93 38.04
CA LYS A 190 -18.50 -14.75 37.50
C LYS A 190 -17.94 -14.12 36.23
N ASN A 191 -16.61 -14.15 36.09
CA ASN A 191 -15.93 -13.78 34.86
C ASN A 191 -16.27 -14.76 33.73
N LYS A 192 -16.39 -14.21 32.53
CA LYS A 192 -16.63 -14.97 31.30
C LYS A 192 -15.93 -14.28 30.14
N PHE A 193 -15.47 -15.06 29.17
CA PHE A 193 -15.04 -14.54 27.87
C PHE A 193 -16.03 -14.95 26.79
N PHE A 194 -16.20 -14.11 25.78
CA PHE A 194 -16.86 -14.47 24.54
C PHE A 194 -16.15 -13.84 23.35
N THR A 195 -16.33 -14.44 22.18
CA THR A 195 -15.76 -13.92 20.94
C THR A 195 -16.81 -13.42 19.98
N LEU A 196 -16.43 -12.39 19.25
CA LEU A 196 -17.05 -12.01 17.99
C LEU A 196 -16.04 -12.26 16.87
N HIS A 197 -16.49 -12.87 15.79
CA HIS A 197 -15.61 -13.23 14.68
C HIS A 197 -16.28 -12.93 13.35
N ASP A 198 -15.45 -12.61 12.35
CA ASP A 198 -15.87 -12.56 10.95
C ASP A 198 -14.67 -12.91 10.06
N ARG A 199 -14.96 -13.13 8.78
CA ARG A 199 -13.96 -13.21 7.74
C ARG A 199 -13.94 -11.90 6.96
N LEU A 200 -12.86 -11.16 7.13
CA LEU A 200 -12.63 -9.89 6.46
C LEU A 200 -12.20 -10.16 5.02
N LYS A 201 -12.76 -9.41 4.07
CA LYS A 201 -12.41 -9.47 2.65
C LYS A 201 -12.45 -8.07 2.06
N PHE A 202 -11.74 -7.82 0.98
CA PHE A 202 -12.07 -6.68 0.12
C PHE A 202 -13.22 -7.08 -0.82
N LYS A 203 -14.15 -6.14 -1.01
CA LYS A 203 -15.13 -6.15 -2.09
C LYS A 203 -14.91 -4.86 -2.90
N ASN A 204 -15.41 -4.83 -4.14
CA ASN A 204 -15.48 -3.69 -5.08
C ASN A 204 -14.85 -2.39 -4.56
N GLU A 205 -13.80 -1.88 -5.22
CA GLU A 205 -13.10 -0.63 -4.83
C GLU A 205 -12.38 -0.70 -3.48
N HIS A 206 -11.91 -1.90 -3.09
CA HIS A 206 -11.09 -2.14 -1.89
C HIS A 206 -11.78 -1.79 -0.56
N ASP A 207 -13.12 -1.80 -0.55
CA ASP A 207 -13.86 -1.60 0.67
C ASP A 207 -13.85 -2.87 1.51
N LEU A 208 -13.55 -2.69 2.80
CA LEU A 208 -13.53 -3.78 3.76
C LEU A 208 -14.94 -4.31 3.95
N TYR A 209 -15.15 -5.55 3.53
CA TYR A 209 -16.37 -6.29 3.67
C TYR A 209 -16.27 -7.30 4.82
N TYR A 210 -17.29 -7.28 5.67
CA TYR A 210 -17.54 -8.26 6.73
C TYR A 210 -19.03 -8.60 6.69
N SER A 211 -19.34 -9.89 6.63
CA SER A 211 -20.68 -10.36 6.24
C SER A 211 -21.66 -10.38 7.39
N ARG A 212 -21.23 -10.92 8.53
CA ARG A 212 -22.00 -11.14 9.75
C ARG A 212 -21.02 -11.38 10.88
N ILE A 213 -20.71 -10.33 11.63
CA ILE A 213 -20.01 -10.44 12.91
C ILE A 213 -20.80 -11.42 13.79
N ALA A 214 -20.26 -12.62 13.94
CA ALA A 214 -20.91 -13.76 14.55
C ALA A 214 -20.31 -14.02 15.93
N VAL A 215 -21.14 -14.53 16.84
CA VAL A 215 -20.66 -14.95 18.16
C VAL A 215 -19.90 -16.27 17.98
N GLY A 216 -18.63 -16.28 18.39
CA GLY A 216 -17.66 -17.35 18.11
C GLY A 216 -17.65 -18.50 19.12
N SER A 217 -16.74 -19.44 18.88
CA SER A 217 -16.65 -20.77 19.53
C SER A 217 -16.45 -20.73 21.04
N LEU A 218 -15.72 -19.72 21.56
CA LEU A 218 -15.55 -19.49 23.00
C LEU A 218 -16.90 -19.30 23.73
N PHE A 219 -17.93 -18.89 23.00
CA PHE A 219 -19.30 -18.80 23.50
C PHE A 219 -20.07 -20.12 23.39
N LYS A 220 -19.77 -20.97 22.41
CA LYS A 220 -20.50 -22.23 22.16
C LYS A 220 -20.01 -23.39 23.03
N ASN A 221 -18.78 -23.31 23.53
CA ASN A 221 -18.16 -24.33 24.39
C ASN A 221 -18.05 -23.85 25.86
N GLU A 222 -19.18 -23.43 26.45
CA GLU A 222 -19.25 -23.15 27.90
C GLU A 222 -18.79 -24.34 28.76
N PHE A 223 -18.82 -25.57 28.22
CA PHE A 223 -18.41 -26.79 28.91
C PHE A 223 -16.90 -27.10 28.86
N LEU A 224 -16.10 -26.36 28.07
CA LEU A 224 -14.65 -26.65 27.91
C LEU A 224 -13.73 -25.55 28.44
N SER A 225 -14.25 -24.37 28.77
CA SER A 225 -13.43 -23.23 29.21
C SER A 225 -13.56 -23.00 30.71
N ASP A 226 -12.52 -23.34 31.46
CA ASP A 226 -12.40 -22.94 32.85
C ASP A 226 -12.05 -21.45 32.94
N TYR A 227 -13.07 -20.61 33.09
CA TYR A 227 -12.92 -19.15 33.19
C TYR A 227 -12.22 -18.66 34.48
N SER A 228 -11.81 -19.57 35.37
CA SER A 228 -10.87 -19.23 36.46
C SER A 228 -9.42 -19.09 35.98
N LYS A 229 -9.10 -19.65 34.81
CA LYS A 229 -7.78 -19.56 34.18
C LYS A 229 -7.57 -18.22 33.50
N SER A 230 -6.32 -17.88 33.27
CA SER A 230 -5.96 -16.71 32.47
C SER A 230 -6.45 -16.85 31.02
N LEU A 231 -6.65 -15.72 30.34
CA LEU A 231 -7.06 -15.74 28.93
C LEU A 231 -6.05 -16.48 28.05
N GLU A 232 -4.76 -16.40 28.35
CA GLU A 232 -3.71 -17.11 27.61
C GLU A 232 -3.78 -18.63 27.78
N GLU A 233 -4.08 -19.11 28.97
CA GLU A 233 -4.31 -20.55 29.19
C GLU A 233 -5.54 -21.03 28.44
N ILE A 234 -6.63 -20.25 28.45
CA ILE A 234 -7.84 -20.55 27.68
C ILE A 234 -7.53 -20.57 26.18
N LEU A 235 -6.77 -19.59 25.67
CA LEU A 235 -6.39 -19.55 24.26
C LEU A 235 -5.52 -20.73 23.84
N LYS A 236 -4.56 -21.16 24.67
CA LYS A 236 -3.76 -22.37 24.43
C LYS A 236 -4.61 -23.63 24.37
N GLN A 237 -5.70 -23.70 25.14
CA GLN A 237 -6.62 -24.82 25.11
C GLN A 237 -7.52 -24.82 23.87
N VAL A 238 -8.03 -23.64 23.47
CA VAL A 238 -8.95 -23.49 22.34
C VAL A 238 -8.20 -23.54 21.00
N TYR A 239 -6.98 -23.01 20.95
CA TYR A 239 -6.11 -22.96 19.78
C TYR A 239 -4.75 -23.60 20.08
N PRO A 240 -4.69 -24.94 20.24
CA PRO A 240 -3.47 -25.65 20.65
C PRO A 240 -2.31 -25.48 19.66
N ASP A 241 -2.63 -25.31 18.37
CA ASP A 241 -1.64 -25.12 17.31
C ASP A 241 -1.09 -23.68 17.25
N ASN A 242 -1.61 -22.78 18.10
CA ASN A 242 -1.23 -21.36 18.14
C ASN A 242 -1.22 -20.69 16.75
N ASN A 243 -2.22 -21.02 15.93
CA ASN A 243 -2.32 -20.65 14.52
C ASN A 243 -2.85 -19.22 14.29
N TYR A 244 -2.60 -18.32 15.24
CA TYR A 244 -3.06 -16.94 15.22
C TYR A 244 -1.93 -15.94 15.46
N LYS A 245 -2.11 -14.73 14.92
CA LYS A 245 -1.32 -13.53 15.21
C LYS A 245 -2.13 -12.63 16.12
N VAL A 246 -1.52 -12.15 17.21
CA VAL A 246 -2.13 -11.11 18.06
C VAL A 246 -1.98 -9.77 17.33
N LEU A 247 -3.11 -9.13 17.00
CA LEU A 247 -3.14 -7.80 16.39
C LEU A 247 -3.17 -6.69 17.45
N TRP A 248 -3.86 -6.96 18.57
CA TRP A 248 -4.03 -6.03 19.68
C TRP A 248 -4.30 -6.80 20.98
N SER A 249 -3.87 -6.26 22.11
CA SER A 249 -4.07 -6.82 23.46
C SER A 249 -4.25 -5.69 24.47
N SER A 250 -5.11 -5.88 25.47
CA SER A 250 -5.29 -4.96 26.60
C SER A 250 -4.09 -4.93 27.55
N GLU A 251 -3.27 -6.00 27.52
CA GLU A 251 -2.08 -6.19 28.35
C GLU A 251 -0.82 -5.50 27.78
N ASN A 252 -0.87 -4.99 26.54
CA ASN A 252 0.25 -4.39 25.80
C ASN A 252 0.02 -2.93 25.45
#